data_AF-D8JD36-F1
#
_entry.id   AF-D8JD36-F1
#
_cell.length_a   1.000
_cell.length_b   1.000
_cell.length_c   1.000
_cell.angle_alpha   90.00
_cell.angle_beta   90.00
_cell.angle_gamma   90.00
#
_symmetry.space_group_name_H-M   'P 1'
#
loop_
_entity.id
_entity.type
_entity.pdbx_description
1 polymer ?
#
loop_
_entity_poly.entity_id
_entity_poly.type
_entity_poly.pdbx_seq_one_letter_code
_entity_poly.pdbx_strand_id
1 'polypeptide(L)'
;MPDDPDDDVRVWLVERTYSDDEQNLIILIYATPDGERYFRKERALTSFTGPARETTAAVTVDPGNLGSVDTADQREQYATEAQRMAKIHDPDDPI
;
A
#
# COMPACT_ATOMS: atom_id res chain seq x y z
N MET A 1 7.50 26.01 -1.04
CA MET A 1 8.32 24.85 -0.68
C MET A 1 7.97 23.79 -1.71
N PRO A 2 8.90 23.36 -2.57
CA PRO A 2 8.66 22.18 -3.37
C PRO A 2 8.69 20.97 -2.43
N ASP A 3 7.68 20.10 -2.52
CA ASP A 3 7.75 18.75 -1.99
C ASP A 3 8.94 18.07 -2.67
N ASP A 4 10.05 17.90 -1.96
CA ASP A 4 11.24 17.21 -2.44
C ASP A 4 10.86 15.74 -2.69
N PRO A 5 10.87 15.25 -3.95
CA PRO A 5 10.49 13.88 -4.30
C PRO A 5 11.51 12.82 -3.85
N ASP A 6 12.56 13.24 -3.13
CA ASP A 6 13.67 12.39 -2.69
C ASP A 6 13.45 11.75 -1.30
N ASP A 7 12.46 12.23 -0.52
CA ASP A 7 12.09 11.62 0.77
C ASP A 7 10.89 10.68 0.68
N ASP A 8 10.21 10.61 -0.47
CA ASP A 8 9.05 9.74 -0.61
C ASP A 8 9.46 8.26 -0.50
N VAL A 9 8.71 7.53 0.33
CA VAL A 9 8.98 6.12 0.59
C VAL A 9 8.09 5.27 -0.31
N ARG A 10 8.72 4.35 -1.03
CA ARG A 10 8.01 3.35 -1.83
C ARG A 10 7.48 2.24 -0.95
N VAL A 11 6.17 2.05 -0.97
CA VAL A 11 5.47 0.97 -0.27
C VAL A 11 4.76 0.06 -1.25
N TRP A 12 4.76 -1.24 -0.97
CA TRP A 12 4.22 -2.30 -1.82
C TRP A 12 2.95 -2.85 -1.23
N LEU A 13 1.99 -3.23 -2.07
CA LEU A 13 0.72 -3.80 -1.62
C LEU A 13 0.96 -5.16 -0.93
N VAL A 14 0.79 -5.22 0.38
CA VAL A 14 0.96 -6.47 1.14
C VAL A 14 -0.35 -7.19 1.40
N GLU A 15 -1.44 -6.43 1.53
CA GLU A 15 -2.75 -7.01 1.81
C GLU A 15 -3.85 -6.19 1.12
N ARG A 16 -4.81 -6.90 0.53
CA ARG A 16 -6.04 -6.32 -0.01
C ARG A 16 -7.23 -7.08 0.57
N THR A 17 -8.09 -6.36 1.28
CA THR A 17 -9.27 -6.94 1.90
C THR A 17 -10.51 -6.24 1.36
N TYR A 18 -11.43 -7.05 0.83
CA TYR A 18 -12.72 -6.59 0.33
C TYR A 18 -13.76 -6.77 1.44
N SER A 19 -14.29 -5.66 1.94
CA SER A 19 -15.41 -5.65 2.85
C SER A 19 -16.70 -5.51 2.04
N ASP A 20 -17.46 -6.60 1.97
CA ASP A 20 -18.73 -6.71 1.23
C ASP A 20 -19.95 -6.24 2.05
N ASP A 21 -19.73 -5.67 3.24
CA ASP A 21 -20.78 -4.98 3.98
C ASP A 21 -21.41 -3.87 3.13
N GLU A 22 -22.65 -3.45 3.42
CA GLU A 22 -23.53 -2.58 2.60
C GLU A 22 -22.88 -1.29 2.03
N GLN A 23 -21.68 -0.93 2.46
CA GLN A 23 -20.86 0.18 1.99
C GLN A 23 -19.84 -0.16 0.88
N ASN A 24 -19.66 -1.43 0.50
CA ASN A 24 -18.67 -1.93 -0.46
C ASN A 24 -17.30 -1.25 -0.25
N LEU A 25 -16.55 -1.59 0.80
CA LEU A 25 -15.27 -0.95 1.11
C LEU A 25 -14.10 -1.87 0.73
N ILE A 26 -13.03 -1.31 0.18
CA ILE A 26 -11.74 -2.01 0.01
C ILE A 26 -10.71 -1.39 0.94
N ILE A 27 -10.03 -2.25 1.70
CA ILE A 27 -8.91 -1.89 2.56
C ILE A 27 -7.65 -2.38 1.86
N LEU A 28 -6.79 -1.45 1.50
CA LEU A 28 -5.50 -1.71 0.87
C LEU A 28 -4.42 -1.39 1.90
N ILE A 29 -3.62 -2.37 2.27
CA ILE A 29 -2.45 -2.17 3.11
C ILE A 29 -1.21 -2.28 2.25
N TYR A 30 -0.43 -1.20 2.25
CA TYR A 30 0.88 -1.16 1.65
C TYR A 30 1.91 -1.16 2.76
N ALA A 31 3.07 -1.75 2.53
CA ALA A 31 4.16 -1.70 3.46
C ALA A 31 5.49 -1.49 2.75
N THR A 32 6.43 -0.93 3.50
CA THR A 32 7.82 -0.85 3.07
C THR A 32 8.39 -2.26 2.89
N PRO A 33 9.33 -2.47 1.95
CA PRO A 33 10.02 -3.76 1.81
C PRO A 33 10.85 -4.11 3.05
N ASP A 34 11.16 -3.11 3.88
CA ASP A 34 11.77 -3.23 5.20
C ASP A 34 10.78 -3.66 6.29
N GLY A 35 9.46 -3.56 6.03
CA GLY A 35 8.38 -3.95 6.95
C GLY A 35 8.18 -3.02 8.14
N GLU A 36 9.09 -2.07 8.39
CA GLU A 36 9.03 -1.15 9.54
C GLU A 36 7.85 -0.19 9.48
N ARG A 37 7.41 0.14 8.27
CA ARG A 37 6.34 1.11 8.02
C ARG A 37 5.27 0.55 7.11
N TYR A 38 4.03 0.93 7.39
CA TYR A 38 2.85 0.55 6.63
C TYR A 38 1.97 1.77 6.32
N PHE A 39 1.24 1.69 5.22
CA PHE A 39 0.26 2.65 4.77
C PHE A 39 -1.07 1.94 4.56
N ARG A 40 -2.10 2.36 5.29
CA ARG A 40 -3.46 1.83 5.11
C ARG A 40 -4.29 2.82 4.33
N LYS A 41 -4.93 2.33 3.27
CA LYS A 41 -5.80 3.11 2.40
C LYS A 41 -7.16 2.44 2.28
N GLU A 42 -8.19 3.12 2.74
CA GLU A 42 -9.57 2.62 2.71
C GLU A 42 -10.34 3.39 1.65
N ARG A 43 -11.05 2.67 0.76
CA ARG A 43 -11.82 3.28 -0.33
C ARG A 43 -13.16 2.59 -0.52
N ALA A 44 -14.20 3.35 -0.87
CA ALA A 44 -15.49 2.78 -1.24
C ALA A 44 -15.52 2.37 -2.72
N LEU A 45 -15.89 1.12 -3.00
CA LEU A 45 -16.09 0.53 -4.33
C LEU A 45 -17.25 1.19 -5.10
N THR A 46 -18.24 1.76 -4.41
CA THR A 46 -19.36 2.48 -5.07
C THR A 46 -18.90 3.74 -5.80
N SER A 47 -17.84 4.39 -5.32
CA SER A 47 -17.19 5.51 -6.03
C SER A 47 -16.21 5.05 -7.11
N PHE A 48 -16.07 3.74 -7.31
CA PHE A 48 -15.02 3.20 -8.16
C PHE A 48 -15.34 3.37 -9.64
N THR A 49 -16.55 3.77 -10.09
CA THR A 49 -16.91 3.91 -11.52
C THR A 49 -16.04 4.93 -12.30
N GLY A 50 -14.86 4.53 -12.78
CA GLY A 50 -13.99 5.32 -13.65
C GLY A 50 -12.65 4.63 -14.01
N PRO A 51 -11.83 5.24 -14.89
CA PRO A 51 -10.51 4.73 -15.32
C PRO A 51 -9.35 5.02 -14.35
N ALA A 52 -9.56 5.79 -13.27
CA ALA A 52 -8.55 6.08 -12.23
C ALA A 52 -8.34 4.90 -11.23
N ARG A 53 -8.48 3.66 -11.75
CA ARG A 53 -8.74 2.43 -10.99
C ARG A 53 -7.53 1.52 -10.79
N GLU A 54 -6.37 1.87 -11.33
CA GLU A 54 -5.22 0.97 -11.28
C GLU A 54 -4.67 0.97 -9.84
N THR A 55 -4.92 -0.14 -9.13
CA THR A 55 -4.21 -0.44 -7.89
C THR A 55 -2.82 -0.85 -8.34
N THR A 56 -1.86 0.04 -8.17
CA THR A 56 -0.47 -0.25 -8.52
C THR A 56 0.13 -1.18 -7.47
N ALA A 57 1.08 -2.02 -7.90
CA ALA A 57 1.80 -2.91 -7.01
C ALA A 57 2.60 -2.16 -5.93
N ALA A 58 3.09 -0.97 -6.26
CA ALA A 58 3.66 -0.04 -5.30
C ALA A 58 3.04 1.35 -5.41
N VAL A 59 3.08 2.09 -4.29
CA VAL A 59 2.79 3.51 -4.27
C VAL A 59 3.93 4.25 -3.59
N THR A 60 4.23 5.43 -4.11
CA THR A 60 5.18 6.36 -3.53
C THR A 60 4.39 7.30 -2.63
N VAL A 61 4.66 7.29 -1.33
CA VAL A 61 3.95 8.10 -0.34
C VAL A 61 4.93 8.75 0.63
N ASP A 62 4.51 9.91 1.13
CA ASP A 62 5.31 10.65 2.09
C ASP A 62 5.52 9.83 3.38
N PRO A 63 6.76 9.75 3.89
CA PRO A 63 7.12 8.99 5.08
C PRO A 63 6.37 9.41 6.35
N GLY A 64 5.88 10.66 6.42
CA GLY A 64 5.09 11.19 7.53
C GLY A 64 3.63 10.71 7.51
N ASN A 65 3.15 10.18 6.39
CA ASN A 65 1.84 9.53 6.29
C ASN A 65 1.89 8.02 6.58
N LEU A 66 3.08 7.46 6.77
CA LEU A 66 3.27 6.06 7.10
C LEU A 66 3.09 5.81 8.60
N GLY A 67 2.31 4.79 8.93
CA GLY A 67 2.28 4.23 10.28
C GLY A 67 3.53 3.38 10.53
N SER A 68 4.02 3.39 11.76
CA SER A 68 5.09 2.50 12.22
C SER A 68 4.51 1.18 12.72
N VAL A 69 5.13 0.07 12.36
CA VAL A 69 4.74 -1.26 12.86
C VAL A 69 5.38 -1.50 14.22
N ASP A 70 4.56 -1.72 15.24
CA ASP A 70 5.03 -1.89 16.62
C ASP A 70 5.66 -3.27 16.90
N THR A 71 5.20 -4.34 16.22
CA THR A 71 5.65 -5.72 16.48
C THR A 71 6.58 -6.25 15.40
N ALA A 72 7.63 -6.97 15.82
CA ALA A 72 8.59 -7.58 14.89
C ALA A 72 7.93 -8.60 13.96
N ASP A 73 6.97 -9.39 14.47
CA ASP A 73 6.23 -10.37 13.67
C ASP A 73 5.48 -9.73 12.50
N GLN A 74 4.82 -8.59 12.74
CA GLN A 74 4.12 -7.86 11.67
C GLN A 74 5.11 -7.26 10.67
N ARG A 75 6.27 -6.76 11.14
CA ARG A 75 7.31 -6.23 10.25
C ARG A 75 7.81 -7.32 9.31
N GLU A 76 8.16 -8.48 9.83
CA GLU A 76 8.66 -9.59 9.00
C GLU A 76 7.60 -10.07 8.00
N GLN A 77 6.33 -10.17 8.42
CA GLN A 77 5.24 -10.54 7.53
C GLN A 77 5.07 -9.54 6.39
N TYR A 78 5.01 -8.24 6.72
CA TYR A 78 4.87 -7.18 5.74
C TYR A 78 6.09 -7.05 4.82
N ALA A 79 7.32 -7.13 5.37
CA ALA A 79 8.54 -7.12 4.58
C ALA A 79 8.58 -8.28 3.58
N THR A 80 8.22 -9.48 4.03
CA THR A 80 8.22 -10.69 3.18
C THR A 80 7.28 -10.51 1.99
N GLU A 81 6.04 -10.06 2.23
CA GLU A 81 5.08 -9.89 1.14
C GLU A 81 5.37 -8.66 0.27
N ALA A 82 5.87 -7.57 0.84
CA ALA A 82 6.29 -6.40 0.09
C ALA A 82 7.45 -6.75 -0.86
N GLN A 83 8.46 -7.48 -0.38
CA GLN A 83 9.57 -7.96 -1.21
C GLN A 83 9.12 -8.97 -2.26
N ARG A 84 8.12 -9.80 -1.94
CA ARG A 84 7.56 -10.75 -2.88
C ARG A 84 6.83 -10.04 -4.02
N MET A 85 5.98 -9.07 -3.70
CA MET A 85 5.34 -8.22 -4.70
C MET A 85 6.37 -7.48 -5.53
N ALA A 86 7.38 -6.88 -4.90
CA ALA A 86 8.46 -6.17 -5.57
C ALA A 86 9.29 -7.03 -6.53
N LYS A 87 9.35 -8.35 -6.29
CA LYS A 87 10.03 -9.31 -7.18
C LYS A 87 9.18 -9.77 -8.35
N ILE A 88 7.86 -9.78 -8.19
CA ILE A 88 6.93 -10.34 -9.17
C ILE A 88 6.34 -9.24 -10.06
N HIS A 89 6.17 -8.05 -9.50
CA HIS A 89 5.52 -6.90 -10.12
C HIS A 89 6.45 -5.68 -10.11
N ASP A 90 6.38 -4.91 -11.20
CA ASP A 90 6.96 -3.58 -11.23
C ASP A 90 6.15 -2.61 -10.36
N PRO A 91 6.76 -1.54 -9.82
CA PRO A 91 6.07 -0.62 -8.91
C PRO A 91 4.83 0.03 -9.53
N ASP A 92 4.87 0.31 -10.83
CA ASP A 92 3.77 0.90 -11.60
C ASP A 92 2.87 -0.15 -12.27
N ASP A 93 3.09 -1.44 -12.00
CA ASP A 93 2.30 -2.53 -12.57
C ASP A 93 0.91 -2.58 -11.93
N PRO A 94 -0.18 -2.61 -12.74
CA PRO A 94 -1.53 -2.70 -12.23
C PRO A 94 -1.89 -4.14 -11.76
N ILE A 95 -2.55 -4.26 -10.60
CA ILE A 95 -3.02 -5.51 -9.97
C ILE A 95 -4.51 -5.55 -9.60
#